data_AF-A0A7U9RXH0-F1
#
_entry.id   AF-A0A7U9RXH0-F1
#
_cell.length_a   1.000
_cell.length_b   1.000
_cell.length_c   1.000
_cell.angle_alpha   90.00
_cell.angle_beta   90.00
_cell.angle_gamma   90.00
#
_symmetry.space_group_name_H-M   'P 1'
#
loop_
_entity.id
_entity.type
_entity.pdbx_description
1 polymer ?
#
loop_
_entity_poly.entity_id
_entity_poly.type
_entity_poly.pdbx_seq_one_letter_code
_entity_poly.pdbx_strand_id
1 'polypeptide(L)'
;MKTKMNKRIRLTSLILCFTLLLSVSTYAAESTPDIVSRDIQNNLVDVVLDSSDERYIVVSVPQDKAEEYKNQIETDQEFREAEIESALGAADTSSRALPPGKIIYQKKLNKKAIKKAVDAVSGTGAFANWYQAARLSMTAAEIKKLIKLSKKASIFALSADIFVAAISYIKQQQKDWWTQAYIDIMNKKISAVRYTIIENPTEYPKIWRVFERI
;
A
#
# COMPACT_ATOMS: atom_id res chain seq x y z
N MET A 1 -47.08 40.98 32.08
CA MET A 1 -47.02 40.65 30.64
C MET A 1 -45.55 40.47 30.25
N LYS A 2 -45.04 39.23 30.23
CA LYS A 2 -43.68 38.89 29.77
C LYS A 2 -43.74 37.59 28.99
N THR A 3 -43.34 37.69 27.73
CA THR A 3 -43.50 36.76 26.61
C THR A 3 -42.55 35.57 26.74
N LYS A 4 -43.10 34.35 26.64
CA LYS A 4 -42.34 33.11 26.43
C LYS A 4 -41.63 33.21 25.07
N MET A 5 -40.32 33.41 25.07
CA MET A 5 -39.51 33.36 23.84
C MET A 5 -38.98 31.93 23.64
N ASN A 6 -39.34 31.37 22.47
CA ASN A 6 -39.15 29.99 22.05
C ASN A 6 -37.68 29.51 22.08
N LYS A 7 -37.40 28.46 22.86
CA LYS A 7 -36.14 27.68 22.86
C LYS A 7 -35.85 26.93 21.54
N ARG A 8 -36.63 27.12 20.47
CA ARG A 8 -36.52 26.35 19.22
C ARG A 8 -35.70 27.02 18.10
N ILE A 9 -35.19 28.23 18.31
CA ILE A 9 -34.46 28.98 17.25
C ILE A 9 -32.94 28.88 17.36
N ARG A 10 -32.39 28.31 18.44
CA ARG A 10 -30.92 28.12 18.59
C ARG A 10 -30.39 26.77 18.10
N LEU A 11 -31.25 25.85 17.65
CA LEU A 11 -30.83 24.51 17.22
C LEU A 11 -30.66 24.36 15.71
N THR A 12 -31.17 25.30 14.91
CA THR A 12 -31.06 25.25 13.43
C THR A 12 -29.82 25.96 12.89
N SER A 13 -29.13 26.78 13.70
CA SER A 13 -27.90 27.46 13.28
C SER A 13 -26.62 26.65 13.50
N LEU A 14 -26.68 25.53 14.24
CA LEU A 14 -25.50 24.69 14.51
C LEU A 14 -25.33 23.54 13.50
N ILE A 15 -26.38 23.19 12.76
CA ILE A 15 -26.37 22.08 11.80
C ILE A 15 -25.89 22.54 10.40
N LEU A 16 -26.02 23.83 10.09
CA LEU A 16 -25.61 24.37 8.78
C LEU A 16 -24.10 24.66 8.66
N CYS A 17 -23.34 24.69 9.77
CA CYS A 17 -21.88 24.86 9.73
C CYS A 17 -21.12 23.52 9.67
N PHE A 18 -21.77 22.38 9.90
CA PHE A 18 -21.10 21.08 9.88
C PHE A 18 -20.99 20.47 8.48
N THR A 19 -21.77 20.97 7.51
CA THR A 19 -21.76 20.48 6.11
C THR A 19 -20.75 21.20 5.21
N LEU A 20 -20.06 22.24 5.71
CA LEU A 20 -19.00 22.96 4.98
C LEU A 20 -17.57 22.55 5.38
N LEU A 21 -17.42 21.52 6.21
CA LEU A 21 -16.12 20.91 6.57
C LEU A 21 -15.88 19.57 5.87
N LEU A 22 -16.57 19.30 4.76
CA LEU A 22 -16.03 18.41 3.73
C LEU A 22 -14.94 19.16 2.98
N SER A 23 -13.84 19.45 3.69
CA SER A 23 -12.55 19.55 3.04
C SER A 23 -12.27 18.18 2.46
N VAL A 24 -12.77 17.97 1.23
CA VAL A 24 -12.19 17.02 0.30
C VAL A 24 -10.74 17.43 0.29
N SER A 25 -9.93 16.71 1.06
CA SER A 25 -8.50 16.83 0.96
C SER A 25 -8.23 16.30 -0.43
N THR A 26 -8.20 17.21 -1.40
CA THR A 26 -7.49 17.03 -2.65
C THR A 26 -6.06 16.74 -2.22
N TYR A 27 -5.80 15.47 -1.91
CA TYR A 27 -4.47 14.94 -1.94
C TYR A 27 -4.01 15.25 -3.35
N ALA A 28 -3.16 16.27 -3.47
CA ALA A 28 -2.36 16.46 -4.66
C ALA A 28 -1.86 15.07 -5.03
N ALA A 29 -2.21 14.60 -6.22
CA ALA A 29 -1.71 13.35 -6.73
C ALA A 29 -0.19 13.50 -6.75
N GLU A 30 0.48 12.91 -5.76
CA GLU A 30 1.93 12.77 -5.77
C GLU A 30 2.23 12.00 -7.04
N SER A 31 2.76 12.72 -8.03
CA SER A 31 3.05 12.18 -9.34
C SER A 31 3.96 10.97 -9.17
N THR A 32 3.40 9.78 -9.34
CA THR A 32 4.17 8.56 -9.55
C THR A 32 5.07 8.76 -10.75
N PRO A 33 6.29 8.20 -10.73
CA PRO A 33 6.96 7.94 -11.99
C PRO A 33 6.03 7.10 -12.87
N ASP A 34 5.96 7.45 -14.15
CA ASP A 34 5.14 6.77 -15.15
C ASP A 34 5.78 5.40 -15.45
N ILE A 35 5.67 4.46 -14.51
CA ILE A 35 6.29 3.12 -14.61
C ILE A 35 5.45 2.21 -15.51
N VAL A 36 4.17 2.53 -15.66
CA VAL A 36 3.19 1.88 -16.54
C VAL A 36 2.63 2.98 -17.43
N SER A 37 2.67 2.85 -18.76
CA SER A 37 2.15 3.86 -19.68
C SER A 37 0.74 4.33 -19.32
N ARG A 38 0.48 5.64 -19.33
CA ARG A 38 -0.86 6.22 -19.06
C ARG A 38 -1.99 5.60 -19.86
N ASP A 39 -1.71 5.18 -21.09
CA ASP A 39 -2.68 4.54 -21.98
C ASP A 39 -3.18 3.20 -21.42
N ILE A 40 -2.33 2.52 -20.64
CA ILE A 40 -2.68 1.30 -19.92
C ILE A 40 -3.39 1.64 -18.60
N GLN A 41 -3.05 2.75 -17.93
CA GLN A 41 -3.66 3.09 -16.64
C GLN A 41 -5.13 3.54 -16.72
N ASN A 42 -5.55 4.17 -17.82
CA ASN A 42 -6.85 4.85 -17.86
C ASN A 42 -8.08 3.93 -18.00
N ASN A 43 -7.90 2.64 -18.30
CA ASN A 43 -8.99 1.69 -18.52
C ASN A 43 -8.85 0.37 -17.73
N LEU A 44 -7.96 0.32 -16.74
CA LEU A 44 -7.79 -0.87 -15.90
C LEU A 44 -8.47 -0.70 -14.55
N VAL A 45 -9.03 -1.81 -14.06
CA VAL A 45 -9.64 -1.95 -12.74
C VAL A 45 -8.80 -2.91 -11.91
N ASP A 46 -8.50 -2.53 -10.68
CA ASP A 46 -7.75 -3.33 -9.73
C ASP A 46 -8.64 -4.40 -9.08
N VAL A 47 -8.22 -5.66 -9.19
CA VAL A 47 -8.85 -6.82 -8.56
C VAL A 47 -7.84 -7.46 -7.60
N VAL A 48 -8.26 -7.72 -6.36
CA VAL A 48 -7.42 -8.37 -5.35
C VAL A 48 -7.43 -9.88 -5.59
N LEU A 49 -6.25 -10.45 -5.87
CA LEU A 49 -6.08 -11.88 -6.11
C LEU A 49 -5.71 -12.64 -4.82
N ASP A 50 -4.81 -12.06 -4.03
CA ASP A 50 -4.38 -12.64 -2.76
C ASP A 50 -4.12 -11.55 -1.72
N SER A 51 -4.49 -11.81 -0.48
CA SER A 51 -4.29 -10.92 0.67
C SER A 51 -4.02 -11.73 1.91
N SER A 52 -2.78 -12.22 2.03
CA SER A 52 -2.30 -13.00 3.17
C SER A 52 -1.25 -12.23 3.98
N ASP A 53 -0.84 -12.80 5.10
CA ASP A 53 0.20 -12.20 5.95
C ASP A 53 1.57 -12.12 5.27
N GLU A 54 1.84 -13.01 4.32
CA GLU A 54 3.13 -13.11 3.61
C GLU A 54 3.17 -12.26 2.36
N ARG A 55 2.03 -12.15 1.66
CA ARG A 55 1.97 -11.51 0.35
C ARG A 55 0.61 -10.91 0.07
N TYR A 56 0.61 -10.00 -0.88
CA TYR A 56 -0.59 -9.42 -1.42
C TYR A 56 -0.40 -9.14 -2.90
N ILE A 57 -1.38 -9.57 -3.68
CA ILE A 57 -1.32 -9.56 -5.13
C ILE A 57 -2.58 -8.87 -5.65
N VAL A 58 -2.36 -7.82 -6.46
CA VAL A 58 -3.42 -7.13 -7.20
C VAL A 58 -3.16 -7.28 -8.68
N VAL A 59 -4.23 -7.56 -9.42
CA VAL A 59 -4.22 -7.63 -10.87
C VAL A 59 -5.04 -6.46 -11.39
N SER A 60 -4.43 -5.62 -12.22
CA SER A 60 -5.18 -4.64 -12.99
C SER A 60 -5.57 -5.27 -14.33
N VAL A 61 -6.87 -5.32 -14.61
CA VAL A 61 -7.46 -5.90 -15.83
C VAL A 61 -8.36 -4.87 -16.52
N PRO A 62 -8.62 -4.97 -17.83
CA PRO A 62 -9.53 -4.07 -18.53
C PRO A 62 -10.90 -4.00 -17.86
N GLN A 63 -11.50 -2.81 -17.83
CA GLN A 63 -12.77 -2.58 -17.15
C GLN A 63 -13.89 -3.50 -17.67
N ASP A 64 -13.92 -3.79 -18.97
CA ASP A 64 -14.88 -4.70 -19.61
C ASP A 64 -14.66 -6.18 -19.24
N LYS A 65 -13.50 -6.51 -18.66
CA LYS A 65 -13.13 -7.86 -18.17
C LYS A 65 -13.14 -7.99 -16.66
N ALA A 66 -13.27 -6.88 -15.92
CA ALA A 66 -13.08 -6.86 -14.47
C ALA A 66 -14.09 -7.73 -13.71
N GLU A 67 -15.38 -7.66 -14.05
CA GLU A 67 -16.41 -8.45 -13.38
C GLU A 67 -16.29 -9.95 -13.70
N GLU A 68 -16.00 -10.29 -14.96
CA GLU A 68 -15.76 -11.67 -15.38
C GLU A 68 -14.57 -12.28 -14.62
N TYR A 69 -13.45 -11.57 -14.60
CA TYR A 69 -12.22 -12.00 -13.94
C TYR A 69 -12.40 -12.13 -12.42
N LYS A 70 -13.11 -11.17 -11.80
CA LYS A 70 -13.41 -11.21 -10.36
C LYS A 70 -14.26 -12.43 -10.02
N ASN A 71 -15.33 -12.68 -10.78
CA ASN A 71 -16.16 -13.87 -10.58
C ASN A 71 -15.34 -15.14 -10.71
N GLN A 72 -14.47 -15.22 -11.71
CA GLN A 72 -13.61 -16.39 -11.92
C GLN A 72 -12.65 -16.63 -10.74
N ILE A 73 -12.00 -15.59 -10.21
CA ILE A 73 -11.16 -15.70 -9.00
C ILE A 73 -11.96 -16.21 -7.79
N GLU A 74 -13.22 -15.76 -7.64
CA GLU A 74 -14.06 -16.12 -6.50
C GLU A 74 -14.64 -17.54 -6.60
N THR A 75 -14.91 -18.04 -7.81
CA THR A 75 -15.59 -19.33 -8.03
C THR A 75 -14.67 -20.48 -8.45
N ASP A 76 -13.53 -20.18 -9.06
CA ASP A 76 -12.59 -21.18 -9.61
C ASP A 76 -11.25 -21.11 -8.86
N GLN A 77 -11.07 -22.03 -7.92
CA GLN A 77 -9.87 -22.09 -7.09
C GLN A 77 -8.62 -22.45 -7.91
N GLU A 78 -8.74 -23.34 -8.90
CA GLU A 78 -7.60 -23.75 -9.74
C GLU A 78 -7.11 -22.56 -10.57
N PHE A 79 -8.03 -21.79 -11.14
CA PHE A 79 -7.70 -20.55 -11.84
C PHE A 79 -7.00 -19.55 -10.93
N ARG A 80 -7.55 -19.33 -9.72
CA ARG A 80 -6.97 -18.41 -8.75
C ARG A 80 -5.55 -18.82 -8.35
N GLU A 81 -5.32 -20.10 -8.08
CA GLU A 81 -4.01 -20.63 -7.71
C GLU A 81 -3.01 -20.49 -8.86
N ALA A 82 -3.41 -20.81 -10.09
CA ALA A 82 -2.57 -20.64 -11.28
C ALA A 82 -2.17 -19.17 -11.52
N GLU A 83 -3.08 -18.21 -11.29
CA GLU A 83 -2.77 -16.78 -11.39
C GLU A 83 -1.79 -16.34 -10.28
N ILE A 84 -1.94 -16.87 -9.06
CA ILE A 84 -1.00 -16.59 -7.95
C ILE A 84 0.39 -17.15 -8.28
N GLU A 85 0.46 -18.41 -8.70
CA GLU A 85 1.72 -19.06 -9.09
C GLU A 85 2.40 -18.31 -10.24
N SER A 86 1.62 -17.83 -11.21
CA SER A 86 2.13 -17.02 -12.31
C SER A 86 2.67 -15.68 -11.81
N ALA A 87 1.93 -14.95 -10.97
CA ALA A 87 2.38 -13.67 -10.43
C ALA A 87 3.65 -13.80 -9.57
N LEU A 88 3.83 -14.94 -8.90
CA LEU A 88 5.01 -15.23 -8.10
C LEU A 88 6.16 -15.81 -8.95
N GLY A 89 5.90 -16.53 -10.03
CA GLY A 89 6.89 -17.40 -10.65
C GLY A 89 7.15 -18.65 -9.78
N ALA A 90 7.36 -19.80 -10.41
CA ALA A 90 7.41 -21.12 -9.76
C ALA A 90 8.23 -21.12 -8.45
N ALA A 91 7.61 -21.64 -7.38
CA ALA A 91 7.88 -21.33 -5.98
C ALA A 91 9.09 -22.05 -5.33
N ASP A 92 10.12 -22.44 -6.09
CA ASP A 92 11.33 -22.98 -5.47
C ASP A 92 12.31 -21.84 -5.11
N THR A 93 12.58 -21.68 -3.81
CA THR A 93 13.52 -20.68 -3.27
C THR A 93 14.95 -20.83 -3.82
N SER A 94 15.30 -22.00 -4.36
CA SER A 94 16.60 -22.29 -4.95
C SER A 94 16.66 -22.04 -6.47
N SER A 95 15.51 -22.00 -7.16
CA SER A 95 15.42 -21.89 -8.62
C SER A 95 14.13 -21.20 -9.07
N ARG A 96 13.85 -20.01 -8.53
CA ARG A 96 12.65 -19.27 -8.90
C ARG A 96 12.67 -18.92 -10.40
N ALA A 97 11.77 -19.52 -11.16
CA ALA A 97 11.51 -19.10 -12.54
C ALA A 97 10.96 -17.68 -12.52
N LEU A 98 11.34 -16.85 -13.50
CA LEU A 98 10.75 -15.53 -13.65
C LEU A 98 9.24 -15.68 -13.91
N PRO A 99 8.39 -14.81 -13.33
CA PRO A 99 6.97 -14.83 -13.65
C PRO A 99 6.76 -14.65 -15.16
N PRO A 100 5.75 -15.29 -15.78
CA PRO A 100 5.40 -15.03 -17.16
C PRO A 100 5.08 -13.54 -17.33
N GLY A 101 5.84 -12.86 -18.19
CA GLY A 101 5.72 -11.43 -18.43
C GLY A 101 7.01 -10.65 -18.13
N LYS A 102 6.92 -9.34 -18.28
CA LYS A 102 8.04 -8.41 -18.12
C LYS A 102 7.98 -7.76 -16.74
N ILE A 103 9.01 -7.99 -15.92
CA ILE A 103 9.20 -7.19 -14.71
C ILE A 103 9.63 -5.79 -15.12
N ILE A 104 8.69 -4.83 -15.03
CA ILE A 104 8.93 -3.42 -15.36
C ILE A 104 9.36 -2.61 -14.14
N TYR A 105 9.13 -3.15 -12.94
CA TYR A 105 9.54 -2.53 -11.69
C TYR A 105 9.82 -3.53 -10.60
N GLN A 106 10.88 -3.27 -9.82
CA GLN A 106 11.09 -3.98 -8.57
C GLN A 106 11.84 -3.11 -7.56
N LYS A 107 11.34 -3.03 -6.33
CA LYS A 107 12.02 -2.32 -5.25
C LYS A 107 11.79 -2.99 -3.91
N LYS A 108 12.72 -2.77 -2.97
CA LYS A 108 12.68 -3.33 -1.63
C LYS A 108 12.59 -2.25 -0.57
N LEU A 109 11.63 -2.40 0.33
CA LEU A 109 11.56 -1.71 1.61
C LEU A 109 12.26 -2.61 2.64
N ASN A 110 13.51 -2.28 2.95
CA ASN A 110 14.30 -2.97 3.96
C ASN A 110 14.76 -1.98 5.04
N LYS A 111 15.39 -2.49 6.11
CA LYS A 111 15.87 -1.64 7.22
C LYS A 111 16.78 -0.50 6.74
N LYS A 112 17.64 -0.74 5.73
CA LYS A 112 18.53 0.28 5.16
C LYS A 112 17.77 1.37 4.42
N ALA A 113 16.73 1.01 3.67
CA ALA A 113 15.87 1.94 2.96
C ALA A 113 15.06 2.81 3.95
N ILE A 114 14.51 2.20 5.00
CA ILE A 114 13.83 2.93 6.08
C ILE A 114 14.79 3.90 6.77
N LYS A 115 15.99 3.44 7.15
CA LYS A 115 17.03 4.29 7.72
C LYS A 115 17.33 5.48 6.82
N LYS A 116 17.56 5.23 5.52
CA LYS A 116 17.86 6.28 4.55
C LYS A 116 16.72 7.30 4.45
N ALA A 117 15.48 6.84 4.36
CA ALA A 117 14.31 7.72 4.28
C ALA A 117 14.14 8.60 5.52
N VAL A 118 14.35 8.03 6.71
CA VAL A 118 14.27 8.75 7.99
C VAL A 118 15.41 9.75 8.15
N ASP A 119 16.65 9.31 7.94
CA ASP A 119 17.83 10.17 8.13
C ASP A 119 17.85 11.33 7.12
N ALA A 120 17.31 11.13 5.92
CA ALA A 120 17.21 12.18 4.89
C ALA A 120 16.37 13.39 5.33
N VAL A 121 15.41 13.19 6.24
CA VAL A 121 14.47 14.24 6.67
C VAL A 121 14.67 14.68 8.11
N SER A 122 15.20 13.81 8.96
CA SER A 122 15.35 14.06 10.41
C SER A 122 16.81 14.11 10.88
N GLY A 123 17.76 14.03 9.94
CA GLY A 123 19.18 14.18 10.20
C GLY A 123 19.89 12.84 10.36
N THR A 124 21.17 12.82 9.97
CA THR A 124 22.04 11.64 10.06
C THR A 124 22.08 11.10 11.49
N GLY A 125 21.75 9.82 11.67
CA GLY A 125 21.76 9.14 12.97
C GLY A 125 20.43 9.16 13.71
N ALA A 126 19.42 9.90 13.23
CA ALA A 126 18.08 9.93 13.84
C ALA A 126 17.47 8.52 13.92
N PHE A 127 17.54 7.75 12.84
CA PHE A 127 17.05 6.38 12.82
C PHE A 127 17.78 5.49 13.83
N ALA A 128 19.11 5.62 13.91
CA ALA A 128 19.92 4.80 14.81
C ALA A 128 19.57 5.08 16.28
N ASN A 129 19.42 6.35 16.65
CA ASN A 129 19.05 6.77 18.00
C ASN A 129 17.66 6.23 18.39
N TRP A 130 16.68 6.38 17.50
CA TRP A 130 15.35 5.80 17.70
C TRP A 130 15.42 4.27 17.84
N TYR A 131 16.14 3.59 16.95
CA TYR A 131 16.22 2.14 16.95
C TYR A 131 16.89 1.59 18.21
N GLN A 132 17.91 2.26 18.75
CA GLN A 132 18.52 1.88 20.02
C GLN A 132 17.56 2.06 21.21
N ALA A 133 16.77 3.14 21.24
CA ALA A 133 15.79 3.37 22.29
C ALA A 133 14.64 2.33 22.26
N ALA A 134 14.25 1.87 21.07
CA ALA A 134 13.18 0.88 20.89
C ALA A 134 13.61 -0.58 21.12
N ARG A 135 14.91 -0.86 21.19
CA ARG A 135 15.55 -2.16 20.85
C ARG A 135 15.03 -3.39 21.59
N LEU A 136 14.36 -3.24 22.73
CA LEU A 136 13.83 -4.36 23.53
C LEU A 136 12.34 -4.66 23.29
N SER A 137 11.60 -3.81 22.57
CA SER A 137 10.16 -4.02 22.30
C SER A 137 9.70 -3.28 21.05
N MET A 138 10.09 -3.79 19.87
CA MET A 138 9.55 -3.25 18.62
C MET A 138 8.05 -3.58 18.52
N THR A 139 7.22 -2.56 18.72
CA THR A 139 5.75 -2.65 18.77
C THR A 139 5.12 -1.68 17.77
N ALA A 140 3.79 -1.77 17.59
CA ALA A 140 3.04 -0.81 16.80
C ALA A 140 3.23 0.66 17.28
N ALA A 141 3.41 0.86 18.60
CA ALA A 141 3.69 2.18 19.16
C ALA A 141 5.06 2.73 18.71
N GLU A 142 6.09 1.87 18.64
CA GLU A 142 7.40 2.26 18.13
C GLU A 142 7.37 2.54 16.63
N ILE A 143 6.61 1.77 15.85
CA ILE A 143 6.40 2.08 14.43
C ILE A 143 5.68 3.43 14.25
N LYS A 144 4.72 3.77 15.12
CA LYS A 144 4.09 5.10 15.11
C LYS A 144 5.10 6.21 15.39
N LYS A 145 6.07 6.01 16.30
CA LYS A 145 7.15 6.96 16.55
C LYS A 145 8.09 7.08 15.34
N LEU A 146 8.43 5.96 14.69
CA LEU A 146 9.21 5.95 13.46
C LEU A 146 8.55 6.76 12.34
N ILE A 147 7.23 6.63 12.15
CA ILE A 147 6.48 7.39 11.14
C ILE A 147 6.52 8.90 11.44
N LYS A 148 6.39 9.28 12.71
CA LYS A 148 6.57 10.69 13.11
C LYS A 148 8.00 11.15 12.83
N LEU A 149 8.99 10.30 13.11
CA LEU A 149 10.39 10.59 12.86
C LEU A 149 10.70 10.70 11.36
N SER A 150 9.99 10.00 10.48
CA SER A 150 10.11 10.21 9.04
C SER A 150 9.35 11.44 8.52
N LYS A 151 8.70 12.20 9.40
CA LYS A 151 7.87 13.38 9.04
C LYS A 151 6.77 13.06 8.02
N LYS A 152 6.30 11.80 7.99
CA LYS A 152 5.22 11.37 7.10
C LYS A 152 3.90 11.25 7.85
N ALA A 153 2.80 11.47 7.12
CA ALA A 153 1.46 11.44 7.69
C ALA A 153 1.00 10.03 8.09
N SER A 154 1.54 8.98 7.45
CA SER A 154 1.14 7.59 7.69
C SER A 154 2.22 6.60 7.28
N ILE A 155 2.04 5.33 7.68
CA ILE A 155 2.89 4.21 7.23
C ILE A 155 2.83 4.04 5.71
N PHE A 156 1.65 4.25 5.12
CA PHE A 156 1.46 4.17 3.68
C PHE A 156 2.26 5.24 2.94
N ALA A 157 2.28 6.47 3.44
CA ALA A 157 3.07 7.55 2.85
C ALA A 157 4.57 7.22 2.89
N LEU A 158 5.08 6.77 4.04
CA LEU A 158 6.49 6.37 4.16
C LEU A 158 6.82 5.20 3.22
N SER A 159 5.97 4.18 3.16
CA SER A 159 6.15 3.06 2.23
C SER A 159 6.13 3.52 0.78
N ALA A 160 5.18 4.39 0.41
CA ALA A 160 5.06 4.95 -0.93
C ALA A 160 6.30 5.75 -1.33
N ASP A 161 6.84 6.60 -0.45
CA ASP A 161 8.10 7.31 -0.72
C ASP A 161 9.26 6.34 -0.96
N ILE A 162 9.38 5.31 -0.10
CA ILE A 162 10.45 4.32 -0.21
C ILE A 162 10.30 3.55 -1.52
N PHE A 163 9.09 3.12 -1.85
CA PHE A 163 8.80 2.43 -3.10
C PHE A 163 8.75 3.34 -4.31
N VAL A 164 8.71 4.67 -4.15
CA VAL A 164 8.42 5.63 -5.23
C VAL A 164 7.20 5.15 -6.03
N ALA A 165 6.12 4.86 -5.31
CA ALA A 165 4.88 4.27 -5.82
C ALA A 165 3.67 5.10 -5.38
N ALA A 166 2.55 4.98 -6.09
CA ALA A 166 1.35 5.72 -5.73
C ALA A 166 0.84 5.23 -4.38
N ILE A 167 0.50 6.17 -3.50
CA ILE A 167 -0.09 5.86 -2.19
C ILE A 167 -1.37 5.01 -2.35
N SER A 168 -2.13 5.17 -3.44
CA SER A 168 -3.34 4.37 -3.72
C SER A 168 -3.04 2.87 -3.73
N TYR A 169 -2.00 2.44 -4.45
CA TYR A 169 -1.59 1.02 -4.49
C TYR A 169 -1.10 0.52 -3.13
N ILE A 170 -0.42 1.38 -2.38
CA ILE A 170 0.06 1.03 -1.03
C ILE A 170 -1.09 0.91 -0.01
N LYS A 171 -2.12 1.75 -0.16
CA LYS A 171 -3.34 1.79 0.67
C LYS A 171 -4.28 0.60 0.44
N GLN A 172 -4.12 -0.12 -0.67
CA GLN A 172 -4.89 -1.34 -0.91
C GLN A 172 -4.60 -2.41 0.17
N GLN A 173 -3.42 -2.36 0.78
CA GLN A 173 -3.12 -3.12 1.98
C GLN A 173 -3.81 -2.55 3.22
N GLN A 174 -4.17 -3.45 4.13
CA GLN A 174 -4.56 -3.04 5.47
C GLN A 174 -3.39 -2.39 6.23
N LYS A 175 -3.70 -1.41 7.07
CA LYS A 175 -2.72 -0.71 7.91
C LYS A 175 -1.95 -1.66 8.82
N ASP A 176 -2.63 -2.69 9.32
CA ASP A 176 -2.05 -3.65 10.25
C ASP A 176 -1.00 -4.53 9.58
N TRP A 177 -1.22 -4.91 8.31
CA TRP A 177 -0.23 -5.62 7.49
C TRP A 177 1.08 -4.84 7.38
N TRP A 178 1.01 -3.55 7.02
CA TRP A 178 2.20 -2.70 6.95
C TRP A 178 2.86 -2.51 8.31
N THR A 179 2.06 -2.34 9.36
CA THR A 179 2.59 -2.16 10.71
C THR A 179 3.38 -3.39 11.12
N GLN A 180 2.85 -4.58 10.87
CA GLN A 180 3.50 -5.85 11.12
C GLN A 180 4.74 -6.03 10.24
N ALA A 181 4.70 -5.64 8.97
CA ALA A 181 5.85 -5.68 8.06
C ALA A 181 7.04 -4.87 8.59
N TYR A 182 6.79 -3.65 9.07
CA TYR A 182 7.84 -2.84 9.68
C TYR A 182 8.38 -3.46 10.97
N ILE A 183 7.52 -3.99 11.85
CA ILE A 183 7.94 -4.68 13.07
C ILE A 183 8.87 -5.84 12.72
N ASP A 184 8.48 -6.67 11.75
CA ASP A 184 9.21 -7.88 11.39
C ASP A 184 10.54 -7.56 10.69
N ILE A 185 10.62 -6.49 9.89
CA ILE A 185 11.89 -5.98 9.34
C ILE A 185 12.83 -5.52 10.47
N MET A 186 12.30 -4.78 11.43
CA MET A 186 13.10 -4.22 12.52
C MET A 186 13.60 -5.29 13.49
N ASN A 187 12.79 -6.33 13.70
CA ASN A 187 13.11 -7.52 14.49
C ASN A 187 13.89 -8.57 13.70
N LYS A 188 14.20 -8.32 12.42
CA LYS A 188 14.91 -9.25 11.51
C LYS A 188 14.20 -10.60 11.32
N LYS A 189 12.87 -10.65 11.48
CA LYS A 189 12.07 -11.83 11.10
C LYS A 189 11.90 -11.93 9.59
N ILE A 190 11.84 -10.78 8.92
CA ILE A 190 11.91 -10.67 7.47
C ILE A 190 13.04 -9.69 7.12
N SER A 191 13.66 -9.88 5.96
CA SER A 191 14.70 -9.01 5.40
C SER A 191 14.12 -7.74 4.76
N ALA A 192 12.96 -7.83 4.10
CA ALA A 192 12.32 -6.73 3.38
C ALA A 192 10.84 -7.01 3.05
N VAL A 193 10.13 -5.95 2.64
CA VAL A 193 9.00 -6.07 1.71
C VAL A 193 9.51 -5.80 0.31
N ARG A 194 9.33 -6.73 -0.63
CA ARG A 194 9.55 -6.52 -2.06
C ARG A 194 8.25 -6.09 -2.71
N TYR A 195 8.32 -5.05 -3.55
CA TYR A 195 7.25 -4.64 -4.43
C TYR A 195 7.71 -4.86 -5.88
N THR A 196 6.92 -5.61 -6.64
CA THR A 196 7.18 -5.95 -8.04
C THR A 196 5.98 -5.56 -8.89
N ILE A 197 6.23 -4.98 -10.07
CA ILE A 197 5.22 -4.75 -11.11
C ILE A 197 5.59 -5.60 -12.31
N ILE A 198 4.66 -6.44 -12.74
CA ILE A 198 4.81 -7.36 -13.86
C ILE A 198 3.75 -7.01 -14.89
N GLU A 199 4.19 -6.69 -16.10
CA GLU A 199 3.33 -6.58 -17.27
C GLU A 199 3.21 -7.96 -17.92
N ASN A 200 2.00 -8.51 -17.91
CA ASN A 200 1.73 -9.80 -18.52
C ASN A 200 0.85 -9.64 -19.78
N PRO A 201 1.44 -9.80 -20.98
CA PRO A 201 0.68 -9.80 -22.22
C PRO A 201 0.01 -11.18 -22.42
N THR A 202 -1.13 -11.39 -21.75
CA THR A 202 -2.04 -12.53 -22.01
C THR A 202 -3.05 -12.18 -23.11
N GLU A 203 -4.18 -12.89 -23.18
CA GLU A 203 -5.33 -12.61 -24.05
C GLU A 203 -5.81 -11.15 -23.97
N TYR A 204 -5.63 -10.51 -22.80
CA TYR A 204 -5.78 -9.08 -22.58
C TYR A 204 -4.64 -8.53 -21.71
N PRO A 205 -4.36 -7.22 -21.73
CA PRO A 205 -3.29 -6.64 -20.93
C PRO A 205 -3.60 -6.77 -19.43
N LYS A 206 -2.73 -7.48 -18.71
CA LYS A 206 -2.78 -7.61 -17.25
C LYS A 206 -1.55 -6.99 -16.61
N ILE A 207 -1.74 -6.32 -15.48
CA ILE A 207 -0.62 -5.85 -14.65
C ILE A 207 -0.74 -6.45 -13.27
N TRP A 208 0.25 -7.24 -12.87
CA TRP A 208 0.37 -7.70 -11.50
C TRP A 208 1.19 -6.72 -10.66
N ARG A 209 0.64 -6.36 -9.51
CA ARG A 209 1.32 -5.65 -8.42
C ARG A 209 1.45 -6.60 -7.26
N VAL A 210 2.68 -6.98 -6.96
CA VAL A 210 3.00 -8.03 -5.99
C VAL A 210 3.78 -7.41 -4.84
N PHE A 211 3.24 -7.52 -3.62
CA PHE A 211 3.94 -7.22 -2.38
C PHE A 211 4.26 -8.54 -1.68
N GLU A 212 5.53 -8.76 -1.34
CA GLU A 212 6.01 -9.98 -0.67
C GLU A 212 6.89 -9.63 0.52
N ARG A 213 6.68 -10.32 1.64
CA ARG A 213 7.56 -10.28 2.81
C ARG A 213 8.61 -11.38 2.66
N ILE A 214 9.87 -10.98 2.55
CA ILE A 214 11.04 -11.84 2.28
C ILE A 214 12.13 -11.62 3.31
#